data_AF-A0A845ZU03-F1
#
_entry.id   AF-A0A845ZU03-F1
#
_cell.length_a   1.000
_cell.length_b   1.000
_cell.length_c   1.000
_cell.angle_alpha   90.00
_cell.angle_beta   90.00
_cell.angle_gamma   90.00
#
_symmetry.space_group_name_H-M   'P 1'
#
loop_
_entity.id
_entity.type
_entity.pdbx_description
1 polymer ?
#
loop_
_entity_poly.entity_id
_entity_poly.type
_entity_poly.pdbx_seq_one_letter_code
_entity_poly.pdbx_strand_id
1 'polypeptide(L)'
;MAVEESVEQYRQWIQELLLERANRKRTFPEIEAQAVLDTERDHYLLLHTGWKDNRRTHGCSLHLDIKNVDTPRPGRTGILAWP
;
A
#
# COMPACT_ATOMS: atom_id res chain seq x y z
N MET A 1 27.75 -7.07 13.00
CA MET A 1 27.04 -5.80 13.26
C MET A 1 25.67 -5.92 12.62
N ALA A 2 24.64 -6.23 13.40
CA ALA A 2 23.28 -6.20 12.90
C ALA A 2 22.92 -4.74 12.66
N VAL A 3 22.57 -4.41 11.42
CA VAL A 3 22.02 -3.10 11.10
C VAL A 3 20.66 -3.08 11.77
N GLU A 4 20.51 -2.26 12.80
CA GLU A 4 19.20 -1.99 13.39
C GLU A 4 18.48 -1.11 12.36
N GLU A 5 17.80 -1.75 11.40
CA GLU A 5 17.04 -1.06 10.36
C GLU A 5 15.96 -0.22 11.06
N SER A 6 16.12 1.10 11.00
CA SER A 6 15.18 2.01 11.65
C SER A 6 13.85 1.96 10.91
N VAL A 7 12.74 2.09 11.66
CA VAL A 7 11.39 2.18 11.07
C VAL A 7 11.34 3.23 9.94
N GLU A 8 12.08 4.33 10.11
CA GLU A 8 12.20 5.39 9.12
C GLU A 8 12.80 4.93 7.78
N GLN A 9 13.77 4.02 7.81
CA GLN A 9 14.36 3.44 6.61
C GLN A 9 13.36 2.57 5.85
N TYR A 10 12.57 1.77 6.57
CA TYR A 10 11.49 1.00 5.93
C TYR A 10 10.42 1.90 5.33
N ARG A 11 10.02 2.97 6.02
CA ARG A 11 9.07 3.96 5.49
C ARG A 11 9.59 4.55 4.18
N GLN A 12 10.85 4.93 4.13
CA GLN A 12 11.46 5.49 2.93
C GLN A 12 11.42 4.49 1.77
N TRP A 13 11.88 3.25 1.99
CA TRP A 13 11.87 2.22 0.95
C TRP A 13 10.46 1.90 0.45
N ILE A 14 9.46 1.83 1.33
CA ILE A 14 8.07 1.57 0.96
C ILE A 14 7.51 2.73 0.11
N GLN A 15 7.75 3.97 0.52
CA GLN A 15 7.31 5.15 -0.23
C GLN A 15 7.95 5.18 -1.62
N GLU A 16 9.27 5.02 -1.72
CA GLU A 16 10.00 4.98 -3.00
C GLU A 16 9.44 3.87 -3.90
N LEU A 17 9.24 2.67 -3.37
CA LEU A 17 8.70 1.53 -4.10
C LEU A 17 7.29 1.78 -4.65
N LEU A 18 6.42 2.41 -3.87
CA LEU A 18 5.05 2.70 -4.28
C LEU A 18 5.00 3.82 -5.32
N LEU A 19 5.78 4.88 -5.12
CA LEU A 19 5.90 5.98 -6.08
C LEU A 19 6.49 5.50 -7.41
N GLU A 20 7.53 4.68 -7.36
CA GLU A 20 8.14 4.08 -8.55
C GLU A 20 7.11 3.26 -9.33
N ARG A 21 6.33 2.43 -8.63
CA ARG A 21 5.27 1.62 -9.27
C ARG A 21 4.09 2.44 -9.79
N ALA A 22 3.68 3.49 -9.07
CA ALA A 22 2.61 4.37 -9.53
C ALA A 22 2.99 5.12 -10.81
N ASN A 23 4.26 5.50 -10.94
CA ASN A 23 4.79 6.21 -12.11
C ASN A 23 5.11 5.31 -13.31
N ARG A 24 5.09 3.98 -13.17
CA ARG A 24 5.37 3.07 -14.29
C ARG A 24 4.31 3.22 -15.38
N LYS A 25 4.77 3.32 -16.62
CA LYS A 25 3.90 3.40 -17.80
C LYS A 25 2.99 2.17 -17.87
N ARG A 26 1.69 2.41 -17.87
CA ARG A 26 0.68 1.34 -17.87
C ARG A 26 0.24 1.00 -19.29
N THR A 27 -0.14 -0.26 -19.47
CA THR A 27 -0.74 -0.76 -20.71
C THR A 27 -2.13 -0.13 -20.95
N PHE A 28 -2.85 0.22 -19.89
CA PHE A 28 -4.19 0.81 -19.92
C PHE A 28 -4.15 2.22 -19.32
N PRO A 29 -4.12 3.29 -20.12
CA PRO A 29 -4.06 4.66 -19.64
C PRO A 29 -5.35 5.10 -18.91
N GLU A 30 -6.48 4.45 -19.17
CA GLU A 30 -7.76 4.72 -18.53
C GLU A 30 -7.87 4.24 -17.08
N ILE A 31 -6.85 3.48 -16.62
CA ILE A 31 -6.70 3.08 -15.24
C ILE A 31 -5.48 3.81 -14.68
N GLU A 32 -5.70 4.65 -13.68
CA GLU A 32 -4.69 5.36 -12.92
C GLU A 32 -4.12 4.46 -11.83
N ALA A 33 -2.82 4.62 -11.52
CA ALA A 33 -2.20 4.04 -10.33
C ALA A 33 -1.93 5.17 -9.33
N GLN A 34 -2.48 5.05 -8.13
CA GLN A 34 -2.41 6.05 -7.08
C GLN A 34 -1.66 5.45 -5.89
N ALA A 35 -0.56 6.09 -5.49
CA ALA A 35 0.14 5.78 -4.26
C ALA A 35 -0.53 6.55 -3.11
N VAL A 36 -1.17 5.82 -2.20
CA VAL A 36 -1.73 6.38 -0.97
C VAL A 36 -0.72 6.12 0.15
N LEU A 37 -0.13 7.20 0.65
CA LEU A 37 0.92 7.15 1.66
C LEU A 37 0.40 7.81 2.92
N ASP A 38 0.08 7.02 3.94
CA ASP A 38 -0.27 7.48 5.28
C ASP A 38 0.93 7.22 6.19
N THR A 39 1.76 8.24 6.36
CA THR A 39 2.96 8.18 7.23
C THR A 39 2.63 8.38 8.70
N GLU A 40 1.42 8.84 9.05
CA GLU A 40 1.01 9.02 10.45
C GLU A 40 0.57 7.68 11.08
N ARG A 41 -0.12 6.86 10.28
CA ARG A 41 -0.63 5.54 10.70
C ARG A 41 0.14 4.37 10.10
N ASP A 42 1.19 4.66 9.34
CA ASP A 42 2.05 3.67 8.67
C ASP A 42 1.28 2.73 7.71
N HIS A 43 0.29 3.29 7.00
CA HIS A 43 -0.50 2.58 6.00
C HIS A 43 -0.12 3.02 4.59
N TYR A 44 0.28 2.07 3.76
CA TYR A 44 0.79 2.36 2.43
C TYR A 44 0.09 1.47 1.39
N LEU A 45 -0.61 2.11 0.45
CA LEU A 45 -1.43 1.42 -0.55
C LEU A 45 -1.06 1.84 -1.98
N LEU A 46 -1.06 0.87 -2.90
CA LEU A 46 -1.09 1.12 -4.34
C LEU A 46 -2.49 0.80 -4.86
N LEU A 47 -3.25 1.86 -5.11
CA LEU A 47 -4.60 1.77 -5.67
C LEU A 47 -4.56 1.88 -7.18
N HIS A 48 -5.41 1.11 -7.83
CA HIS A 48 -5.68 1.22 -9.25
C HIS A 48 -7.12 1.65 -9.43
N THR A 49 -7.32 2.85 -9.95
CA THR A 49 -8.63 3.48 -10.06
C THR A 49 -8.85 3.99 -11.47
N GLY A 50 -10.02 3.74 -12.04
CA GLY A 50 -10.32 4.17 -13.41
C GLY A 50 -11.54 3.50 -13.99
N TRP A 51 -11.70 3.67 -15.30
CA TRP A 51 -12.86 3.17 -16.03
C TRP A 51 -12.39 2.39 -17.23
N LYS A 52 -12.90 1.17 -17.39
CA LYS A 52 -12.66 0.36 -18.58
C LYS A 52 -13.98 -0.22 -19.05
N ASP A 53 -14.35 0.01 -20.31
CA ASP A 53 -15.57 -0.51 -20.93
C ASP A 53 -16.84 -0.26 -20.10
N ASN A 54 -16.99 0.97 -19.60
CA ASN A 54 -18.10 1.40 -18.73
C ASN A 54 -18.17 0.69 -17.36
N ARG A 55 -17.13 -0.07 -16.99
CA ARG A 55 -16.97 -0.70 -15.69
C ARG A 55 -15.96 0.07 -14.84
N ARG A 56 -16.38 0.47 -13.64
CA ARG A 56 -15.48 1.06 -12.64
C ARG A 56 -14.46 0.00 -12.21
N THR A 57 -13.18 0.32 -12.36
CA THR A 57 -12.08 -0.45 -11.77
C THR A 57 -11.62 0.29 -10.53
N HIS A 58 -11.64 -0.40 -9.39
CA HIS A 58 -11.13 0.09 -8.12
C HIS A 58 -10.57 -1.10 -7.34
N GLY A 59 -9.24 -1.16 -7.20
CA GLY A 59 -8.59 -2.27 -6.53
C GLY A 59 -7.22 -1.90 -5.96
N CYS A 60 -6.88 -2.49 -4.82
CA CYS A 60 -5.58 -2.34 -4.20
C CYS A 60 -4.68 -3.50 -4.62
N SER A 61 -3.54 -3.22 -5.25
CA SER A 61 -2.58 -4.26 -5.64
C SER A 61 -1.52 -4.53 -4.57
N LEU A 62 -1.19 -3.53 -3.75
CA LEU A 62 -0.21 -3.61 -2.68
C LEU A 62 -0.78 -2.86 -1.48
N HIS A 63 -0.86 -3.53 -0.34
CA HIS A 63 -1.22 -2.95 0.95
C HIS A 63 -0.14 -3.37 1.95
N LEU A 64 0.62 -2.39 2.43
CA LEU A 64 1.74 -2.58 3.32
C LEU A 64 1.49 -1.76 4.59
N ASP A 65 1.62 -2.41 5.74
CA ASP A 65 1.51 -1.77 7.05
C ASP A 65 2.83 -1.96 7.79
N ILE A 66 3.37 -0.88 8.36
CA ILE A 66 4.42 -1.02 9.37
C ILE A 66 3.74 -1.12 10.72
N LYS A 67 3.90 -2.27 11.37
CA LYS A 67 3.27 -2.59 12.64
C LYS A 67 4.34 -3.00 13.64
N ASN A 68 4.29 -2.38 14.83
CA ASN A 68 5.12 -2.83 15.94
C ASN A 68 4.74 -4.24 16.36
N VAL A 69 5.73 -5.00 16.87
CA VAL A 69 5.57 -6.42 17.21
C VAL A 69 4.44 -6.67 18.23
N ASP A 70 4.13 -5.67 19.05
CA ASP A 70 3.10 -5.71 20.09
C ASP A 70 1.69 -5.40 19.59
N THR A 71 1.51 -5.06 18.30
CA THR A 71 0.16 -4.90 17.77
C THR A 71 -0.51 -6.28 17.66
N PRO A 72 -1.65 -6.50 18.34
CA PRO A 72 -2.33 -7.77 18.27
C PRO A 72 -2.75 -8.03 16.81
N ARG A 73 -2.21 -9.08 16.20
CA ARG A 73 -2.68 -9.54 14.90
C ARG A 73 -4.08 -10.08 15.09
N PRO A 74 -5.14 -9.50 14.49
CA PRO A 74 -6.44 -10.14 14.49
C PRO A 74 -6.26 -11.51 13.81
N GLY A 75 -6.37 -12.56 14.62
CA GLY A 75 -6.20 -13.93 14.19
C GLY A 75 -7.18 -14.28 13.08
N ARG A 76 -6.80 -15.26 12.26
CA ARG A 76 -7.61 -15.87 11.19
C ARG A 76 -8.88 -16.55 11.74
N THR A 77 -9.79 -15.79 12.31
CA THR A 77 -11.13 -16.25 12.68
C THR A 77 -12.04 -15.04 12.72
N GLY A 78 -12.95 -14.98 11.73
CA GLY A 78 -14.17 -14.17 11.77
C GLY A 78 -13.98 -12.66 11.80
N ILE A 79 -14.09 -12.04 10.61
CA ILE A 79 -14.60 -10.67 10.40
C ILE A 79 -14.23 -9.69 11.52
N LEU A 80 -12.98 -9.23 11.51
CA LEU A 80 -12.68 -7.86 11.92
C LEU A 80 -12.21 -7.16 10.67
N ALA A 81 -13.16 -6.59 9.94
CA ALA A 81 -12.88 -5.54 8.99
C ALA A 81 -12.23 -4.39 9.78
N TRP A 82 -11.05 -3.99 9.35
CA TRP A 82 -10.40 -2.77 9.82
C TRP A 82 -11.39 -1.60 9.60
N PRO A 83 -11.64 -0.72 10.59
CA PRO A 83 -12.39 0.52 10.35
C PRO A 83 -11.66 1.43 9.36
#